data_AF-A0A496WQ12-F1
#
_entry.id   AF-A0A496WQ12-F1
#
_cell.length_a   1.000
_cell.length_b   1.000
_cell.length_c   1.000
_cell.angle_alpha   90.00
_cell.angle_beta   90.00
_cell.angle_gamma   90.00
#
_symmetry.space_group_name_H-M   'P 1'
#
loop_
_entity.id
_entity.type
_entity.pdbx_description
1 polymer ?
#
loop_
_entity_poly.entity_id
_entity_poly.type
_entity_poly.pdbx_seq_one_letter_code
_entity_poly.pdbx_strand_id
1 'polypeptide(L)'
;MPQVETALGAIDVDDIGMCLMHEHIIIADWDMRSNYDDYVDIESEVPKAVGSLNKARDRGVKTIVDLTPVNLGRDIHSIQAVSK
;
A
#
# COMPACT_ATOMS: atom_id res chain seq x y z
N MET A 1 -7.43 15.30 -19.60
CA MET A 1 -8.16 15.09 -18.35
C MET A 1 -7.17 15.26 -17.19
N PRO A 2 -7.58 15.75 -16.02
CA PRO A 2 -6.68 15.79 -14.87
C PRO A 2 -6.24 14.36 -14.52
N GLN A 3 -4.98 14.18 -14.09
CA GLN A 3 -4.43 12.87 -13.75
C GLN A 3 -3.83 12.88 -12.34
N VAL A 4 -3.71 11.69 -11.75
CA VAL A 4 -3.01 11.45 -10.49
C VAL A 4 -2.05 10.28 -10.64
N GLU A 5 -0.84 10.40 -10.07
CA GLU A 5 0.14 9.32 -10.06
C GLU A 5 -0.23 8.25 -9.04
N THR A 6 -0.08 6.98 -9.43
CA THR A 6 -0.24 5.81 -8.55
C THR A 6 1.06 5.00 -8.51
N ALA A 7 1.11 3.95 -7.68
CA ALA A 7 2.26 3.05 -7.64
C ALA A 7 2.54 2.34 -9.00
N LEU A 8 1.52 2.25 -9.87
CA LEU A 8 1.60 1.62 -11.20
C LEU A 8 1.51 2.63 -12.37
N GLY A 9 1.61 3.93 -12.08
CA GLY A 9 1.57 5.01 -13.07
C GLY A 9 0.30 5.87 -13.00
N ALA A 10 0.24 6.89 -13.86
CA ALA A 10 -0.85 7.86 -13.87
C ALA A 10 -2.20 7.24 -14.26
N ILE A 11 -3.25 7.63 -13.55
CA ILE A 11 -4.65 7.34 -13.89
C ILE A 11 -5.43 8.65 -14.08
N ASP A 12 -6.57 8.57 -14.77
CA ASP A 12 -7.53 9.67 -14.83
C ASP A 12 -8.18 9.89 -13.46
N VAL A 13 -8.49 11.13 -13.08
CA VAL A 13 -9.19 11.40 -11.81
C VAL A 13 -10.59 10.78 -11.78
N ASP A 14 -11.23 10.62 -12.94
CA ASP A 14 -12.54 9.96 -13.04
C ASP A 14 -12.44 8.45 -12.76
N ASP A 15 -11.23 7.88 -12.79
CA ASP A 15 -10.97 6.48 -12.47
C ASP A 15 -10.70 6.22 -10.99
N ILE A 16 -10.67 7.22 -10.12
CA ILE A 16 -10.39 7.02 -8.68
C ILE A 16 -11.49 6.18 -8.00
N GLY A 17 -12.77 6.40 -8.34
CA GLY A 17 -13.89 5.70 -7.69
C GLY A 17 -13.96 5.94 -6.18
N MET A 18 -14.43 4.94 -5.40
CA MET A 18 -14.44 5.04 -3.94
C MET A 18 -13.02 4.88 -3.39
N CYS A 19 -12.50 5.95 -2.80
CA CYS A 19 -11.13 6.02 -2.28
C CYS A 19 -11.10 6.00 -0.75
N LEU A 20 -10.26 5.14 -0.17
CA LEU A 20 -9.84 5.27 1.23
C LEU A 20 -8.62 6.21 1.29
N MET A 21 -8.84 7.44 1.74
CA MET A 21 -7.86 8.54 1.61
C MET A 21 -6.69 8.47 2.61
N HIS A 22 -6.74 7.58 3.61
CA HIS A 22 -5.72 7.48 4.65
C HIS A 22 -5.61 6.04 5.13
N GLU A 23 -4.72 5.27 4.51
CA GLU A 23 -4.45 3.88 4.90
C GLU A 23 -2.94 3.63 5.00
N HIS A 24 -2.57 2.49 5.57
CA HIS A 24 -1.19 2.01 5.58
C HIS A 24 -1.19 0.54 5.14
N ILE A 25 -0.46 0.21 4.08
CA ILE A 25 -0.43 -1.17 3.57
C ILE A 25 0.40 -2.06 4.52
N ILE A 26 1.63 -1.64 4.82
CA ILE A 26 2.53 -2.29 5.78
C ILE A 26 3.25 -1.19 6.56
N ILE A 27 3.23 -1.28 7.89
CA ILE A 27 4.03 -0.43 8.79
C ILE A 27 5.14 -1.30 9.36
N ALA A 28 6.39 -0.94 9.08
CA ALA A 28 7.55 -1.72 9.49
C ALA A 28 8.78 -0.82 9.64
N ASP A 29 9.02 -0.34 10.86
CA ASP A 29 10.10 0.60 11.15
C ASP A 29 11.47 0.18 10.57
N TRP A 30 12.18 1.15 9.98
CA TRP A 30 13.43 0.90 9.25
C TRP A 30 14.57 0.48 10.17
N ASP A 31 14.65 1.06 11.37
CA ASP A 31 15.69 0.72 12.34
C ASP A 31 15.42 -0.66 12.92
N MET A 32 14.14 -0.99 13.19
CA MET A 32 13.76 -2.33 13.64
C MET A 32 14.09 -3.39 12.60
N ARG A 33 13.76 -3.17 11.32
CA ARG A 33 14.14 -4.05 10.21
C ARG A 33 15.64 -4.25 10.08
N SER A 34 16.43 -3.22 10.37
CA SER A 34 17.89 -3.25 10.21
C SER A 34 18.62 -3.93 11.37
N ASN A 35 17.99 -4.02 12.55
CA ASN A 35 18.64 -4.51 13.78
C ASN A 35 18.06 -5.83 14.30
N TYR A 36 16.89 -6.26 13.83
CA TYR A 36 16.21 -7.45 14.32
C TYR A 36 15.73 -8.31 13.15
N ASP A 37 16.46 -9.39 12.87
CA ASP A 37 16.21 -10.28 11.71
C ASP A 37 14.81 -10.92 11.72
N ASP A 38 14.18 -11.05 12.90
CA ASP A 38 12.87 -11.67 13.10
C ASP A 38 11.72 -10.67 13.27
N TYR A 39 11.97 -9.37 13.10
CA TYR A 39 10.97 -8.33 13.34
C TYR A 39 9.81 -8.35 12.33
N VAL A 40 10.12 -8.52 11.04
CA VAL A 40 9.11 -8.55 9.98
C VAL A 40 9.59 -9.35 8.77
N ASP A 41 8.72 -10.22 8.28
CA ASP A 41 8.90 -10.91 7.00
C ASP A 41 7.98 -10.26 5.95
N ILE A 42 8.54 -9.31 5.20
CA ILE A 42 7.82 -8.56 4.16
C ILE A 42 7.23 -9.48 3.09
N GLU A 43 7.90 -10.58 2.72
CA GLU A 43 7.38 -11.52 1.74
C GLU A 43 6.11 -12.21 2.25
N SER A 44 6.03 -12.47 3.56
CA SER A 44 4.83 -13.02 4.20
C SER A 44 3.71 -11.98 4.42
N GLU A 45 4.04 -10.70 4.55
CA GLU A 45 3.06 -9.62 4.80
C GLU A 45 2.32 -9.20 3.52
N VAL A 46 2.99 -9.22 2.35
CA VAL A 46 2.37 -8.83 1.07
C VAL A 46 1.08 -9.63 0.77
N PRO A 47 1.04 -10.98 0.86
CA PRO A 47 -0.20 -11.74 0.66
C PRO A 47 -1.32 -11.38 1.64
N LYS A 48 -0.99 -11.01 2.88
CA LYS A 48 -1.97 -10.59 3.89
C LYS A 48 -2.58 -9.25 3.53
N ALA A 49 -1.76 -8.29 3.11
CA ALA A 49 -2.19 -6.99 2.63
C ALA A 49 -3.10 -7.12 1.39
N VAL A 50 -2.69 -7.93 0.40
CA VAL A 50 -3.52 -8.24 -0.78
C VAL A 50 -4.87 -8.83 -0.37
N GLY A 51 -4.88 -9.76 0.60
CA GLY A 51 -6.12 -10.33 1.14
C GLY A 51 -7.06 -9.29 1.76
N SER A 52 -6.52 -8.33 2.52
CA SER A 52 -7.29 -7.24 3.13
C SER A 52 -7.83 -6.27 2.08
N LEU A 53 -7.02 -5.89 1.09
CA LEU A 53 -7.45 -4.97 0.03
C LEU A 53 -8.44 -5.61 -0.93
N ASN A 54 -8.32 -6.90 -1.23
CA ASN A 54 -9.34 -7.63 -1.99
C ASN A 54 -10.69 -7.61 -1.28
N LYS A 55 -10.71 -7.79 0.05
CA LYS A 55 -11.94 -7.67 0.84
C LYS A 55 -12.52 -6.24 0.81
N ALA A 56 -11.69 -5.20 0.74
CA ALA A 56 -12.15 -3.83 0.59
C ALA A 56 -12.71 -3.59 -0.83
N ARG A 57 -12.04 -4.12 -1.85
CA ARG A 57 -12.49 -4.08 -3.25
C ARG A 57 -13.85 -4.75 -3.43
N ASP A 58 -14.05 -5.92 -2.82
CA ASP A 58 -15.34 -6.63 -2.85
C ASP A 58 -16.49 -5.83 -2.21
N ARG A 59 -16.17 -4.78 -1.45
CA ARG A 59 -17.13 -3.82 -0.85
C ARG A 59 -17.21 -2.48 -1.59
N GLY A 60 -16.59 -2.37 -2.76
CA GLY A 60 -16.69 -1.20 -3.63
C GLY A 60 -15.52 -0.22 -3.56
N VAL A 61 -14.50 -0.45 -2.72
CA VAL A 61 -13.28 0.38 -2.71
C VAL A 61 -12.50 0.15 -4.01
N LYS A 62 -12.18 1.23 -4.73
CA LYS A 62 -11.40 1.16 -5.97
C LYS A 62 -9.95 1.59 -5.77
N THR A 63 -9.70 2.57 -4.91
CA THR A 63 -8.35 3.09 -4.63
C THR A 63 -8.12 3.28 -3.13
N ILE A 64 -6.85 3.28 -2.73
CA ILE A 64 -6.43 3.71 -1.40
C ILE A 64 -5.25 4.68 -1.55
N VAL A 65 -5.03 5.51 -0.53
CA VAL A 65 -3.82 6.31 -0.40
C VAL A 65 -3.00 5.73 0.75
N ASP A 66 -1.86 5.13 0.43
CA ASP A 66 -0.89 4.70 1.44
C ASP A 66 -0.14 5.93 1.97
N LEU A 67 -0.42 6.29 3.22
CA LEU A 67 0.19 7.42 3.91
C LEU A 67 1.34 7.01 4.83
N THR A 68 1.99 5.87 4.59
CA THR A 68 3.16 5.43 5.36
C THR A 68 4.34 6.39 5.09
N PRO A 69 4.75 7.23 6.06
CA PRO A 69 5.91 8.10 5.91
C PRO A 69 7.22 7.30 6.06
N VAL A 70 8.34 7.98 5.86
CA VAL A 70 9.68 7.40 6.05
C VAL A 70 9.87 6.81 7.46
N ASN A 71 9.38 7.49 8.50
CA ASN A 71 9.46 7.05 9.89
C ASN A 71 8.57 5.84 10.24
N LEU A 72 7.67 5.41 9.34
CA LEU A 72 6.86 4.20 9.53
C LEU A 72 7.29 3.06 8.60
N GLY A 73 8.43 3.21 7.91
CA GLY A 73 8.99 2.12 7.12
C GLY A 73 8.55 2.05 5.67
N ARG A 74 8.20 3.19 5.05
CA ARG A 74 7.72 3.23 3.66
C ARG A 74 8.59 2.39 2.72
N ASP A 75 7.97 1.40 2.06
CA ASP A 75 8.63 0.49 1.11
C ASP A 75 7.86 0.45 -0.22
N ILE A 76 8.39 1.13 -1.23
CA ILE A 76 7.71 1.27 -2.53
C ILE A 76 7.59 -0.07 -3.27
N HIS A 77 8.50 -1.02 -3.02
CA HIS A 77 8.47 -2.33 -3.68
C HIS A 77 7.29 -3.15 -3.18
N SER A 78 7.05 -3.11 -1.87
CA SER A 78 5.89 -3.75 -1.24
C SER A 78 4.58 -3.10 -1.70
N ILE A 79 4.52 -1.76 -1.76
CA ILE A 79 3.36 -1.03 -2.27
C ILE A 79 3.06 -1.42 -3.72
N GLN A 80 4.08 -1.49 -4.59
CA GLN A 80 3.92 -1.93 -5.98
C GLN A 80 3.52 -3.40 -6.09
N ALA A 81 4.08 -4.28 -5.25
CA ALA A 81 3.73 -5.70 -5.24
C ALA A 81 2.27 -5.92 -4.86
N VAL A 82 1.77 -5.18 -3.87
CA VAL A 82 0.36 -5.23 -3.42
C VAL A 82 -0.60 -4.60 -4.44
N SER A 83 -0.14 -3.61 -5.22
CA SER A 83 -0.97 -2.92 -6.21
C SER A 83 -1.23 -3.71 -7.50
N LYS A 84 -0.45 -4.76 -7.76
CA LYS A 84 -0.59 -5.62 -8.95
C LYS A 84 -1.75 -6.61 -8.80
#